data_AF-A0A6M1SQK2-F1
#
_entry.id   AF-A0A6M1SQK2-F1
#
_cell.length_a   1.000
_cell.length_b   1.000
_cell.length_c   1.000
_cell.angle_alpha   90.00
_cell.angle_beta   90.00
_cell.angle_gamma   90.00
#
_symmetry.space_group_name_H-M   'P 1'
#
loop_
_entity.id
_entity.type
_entity.pdbx_description
1 polymer ?
#
loop_
_entity_poly.entity_id
_entity_poly.type
_entity_poly.pdbx_seq_one_letter_code
_entity_poly.pdbx_strand_id
1 'polypeptide(L)'
;MKLFLVLSSVFLLATPVAAQSDKGKCAELAASMSALSAHYRTILEELTDVPTGSVVNSLDGTQQEAALAWNDAHVALRPVLTAYVERLEDLTYSLQTCRR
;
A
#
# COMPACT_ATOMS: atom_id res chain seq x y z
N MET A 1 46.64 -20.54 -24.85
CA MET A 1 45.77 -19.44 -24.39
C MET A 1 44.84 -19.95 -23.30
N LYS A 2 44.74 -19.20 -22.19
CA LYS A 2 43.59 -19.14 -21.28
C LYS A 2 43.28 -20.41 -20.47
N LEU A 3 44.10 -20.71 -19.45
CA LEU A 3 43.64 -21.56 -18.34
C LEU A 3 44.20 -21.14 -16.97
N PHE A 4 44.40 -19.83 -16.78
CA PHE A 4 44.89 -19.26 -15.50
C PHE A 4 44.03 -18.10 -14.98
N LEU A 5 42.84 -17.87 -15.57
CA LEU A 5 42.00 -16.69 -15.27
C LEU A 5 40.58 -17.04 -14.81
N VAL A 6 40.37 -18.22 -14.20
CA VAL A 6 39.06 -18.60 -13.64
C VAL A 6 39.12 -18.80 -12.12
N LEU A 7 40.23 -18.44 -11.47
CA LEU A 7 40.42 -18.66 -10.02
C LEU A 7 40.74 -17.40 -9.21
N SER A 8 40.76 -16.20 -9.79
CA SER A 8 41.11 -14.96 -9.06
C SER A 8 40.02 -13.89 -9.01
N SER A 9 38.91 -14.03 -9.72
CA SER A 9 37.89 -12.96 -9.79
C SER A 9 36.73 -13.11 -8.81
N VAL A 10 36.65 -14.21 -8.06
CA VAL A 10 35.57 -14.42 -7.07
C VAL A 10 36.01 -13.96 -5.66
N PHE A 11 37.29 -13.66 -5.45
CA PHE A 11 37.84 -13.39 -4.12
C PHE A 11 38.11 -11.90 -3.81
N LEU A 12 37.73 -10.99 -4.71
CA LEU A 12 37.93 -9.56 -4.53
C LEU A 12 36.63 -8.80 -4.79
N LEU A 13 35.73 -8.88 -3.80
CA LEU A 13 34.91 -7.76 -3.34
C LEU A 13 34.31 -8.14 -1.97
N ALA A 14 35.22 -8.33 -1.00
CA ALA A 14 34.91 -7.98 0.37
C ALA A 14 34.68 -6.45 0.42
N THR A 15 33.46 -6.03 0.09
CA THR A 15 32.93 -4.71 0.41
C THR A 15 31.72 -4.89 1.31
N PRO A 16 31.59 -4.09 2.38
CA PRO A 16 30.87 -4.47 3.58
C PRO A 16 29.36 -4.57 3.34
N VAL A 17 28.81 -5.78 3.44
CA VAL A 17 27.36 -6.05 3.63
C VAL A 17 26.83 -5.45 4.95
N ALA A 18 27.68 -4.86 5.79
CA ALA A 18 27.29 -4.32 7.09
C ALA A 18 26.77 -2.87 7.07
N ALA A 19 26.82 -2.13 5.96
CA ALA A 19 26.30 -0.74 5.89
C ALA A 19 25.07 -0.56 4.98
N GLN A 20 24.70 -1.58 4.19
CA GLN A 20 23.47 -1.58 3.37
C GLN A 20 22.23 -2.10 4.12
N SER A 21 22.40 -2.65 5.33
CA SER A 21 21.34 -3.40 6.02
C SER A 21 20.08 -2.60 6.30
N ASP A 22 20.17 -1.29 6.60
CA ASP A 22 19.02 -0.56 7.11
C ASP A 22 18.47 0.47 6.12
N LYS A 23 19.34 1.22 5.42
CA LYS A 23 18.91 2.19 4.40
C LYS A 23 18.23 1.53 3.19
N GLY A 24 18.66 0.33 2.79
CA GLY A 24 18.02 -0.44 1.71
C GLY A 24 16.63 -0.94 2.10
N LYS A 25 16.49 -1.47 3.33
CA LYS A 25 15.21 -1.93 3.88
C LYS A 25 14.21 -0.79 4.07
N CYS A 26 14.67 0.39 4.50
CA CYS A 26 13.80 1.57 4.61
C CYS A 26 13.25 2.02 3.25
N ALA A 27 14.06 1.95 2.18
CA ALA A 27 13.61 2.31 0.84
C ALA A 27 12.59 1.31 0.28
N GLU A 28 12.82 0.01 0.47
CA GLU A 28 11.90 -1.06 0.04
C GLU A 28 10.57 -1.02 0.82
N LEU A 29 10.63 -0.77 2.13
CA LEU A 29 9.45 -0.61 2.95
C LEU A 29 8.67 0.66 2.58
N ALA A 30 9.33 1.78 2.32
CA ALA A 30 8.68 3.01 1.86
C ALA A 30 7.97 2.81 0.50
N ALA A 31 8.59 2.10 -0.43
CA ALA A 31 7.98 1.78 -1.73
C ALA A 31 6.73 0.90 -1.55
N SER A 32 6.81 -0.09 -0.65
CA SER A 32 5.70 -0.98 -0.34
C SER A 32 4.52 -0.23 0.30
N MET A 33 4.79 0.66 1.26
CA MET A 33 3.77 1.48 1.91
C MET A 33 3.12 2.47 0.92
N SER A 34 3.90 3.04 0.01
CA SER A 34 3.38 3.93 -1.05
C SER A 34 2.50 3.19 -2.06
N ALA A 35 2.84 1.94 -2.42
CA ALA A 35 1.99 1.14 -3.30
C ALA A 35 0.68 0.77 -2.60
N LEU A 36 0.75 0.48 -1.30
CA LEU A 36 -0.41 0.14 -0.50
C LEU A 36 -1.35 1.35 -0.31
N SER A 37 -0.81 2.54 -0.05
CA SER A 37 -1.61 3.76 0.06
C SER A 37 -2.32 4.10 -1.25
N ALA A 38 -1.65 3.95 -2.39
CA ALA A 38 -2.24 4.12 -3.71
C ALA A 38 -3.40 3.13 -3.95
N HIS A 39 -3.22 1.86 -3.57
CA HIS A 39 -4.27 0.85 -3.70
C HIS A 39 -5.51 1.19 -2.86
N TYR A 40 -5.33 1.60 -1.61
CA TYR A 40 -6.46 1.99 -0.75
C TYR A 40 -7.13 3.29 -1.19
N ARG A 41 -6.41 4.19 -1.84
CA ARG A 41 -6.99 5.40 -2.44
C ARG A 41 -7.93 5.06 -3.60
N THR A 42 -7.55 4.10 -4.45
CA THR A 42 -8.45 3.59 -5.50
C THR A 42 -9.73 2.97 -4.91
N ILE A 43 -9.60 2.19 -3.83
CA ILE A 43 -10.78 1.63 -3.14
C ILE A 43 -11.68 2.75 -2.58
N LEU A 44 -11.10 3.80 -2.00
CA LEU A 44 -11.86 4.95 -1.51
C LEU A 44 -12.61 5.68 -2.64
N GLU A 45 -11.98 5.86 -3.80
CA GLU A 45 -12.62 6.46 -4.98
C GLU A 45 -13.82 5.62 -5.44
N GLU A 46 -13.66 4.30 -5.55
CA GLU A 46 -14.74 3.37 -5.91
C GLU A 46 -15.89 3.39 -4.88
N LEU A 47 -15.59 3.45 -3.58
CA LEU A 47 -16.60 3.56 -2.52
C LEU A 47 -17.36 4.89 -2.52
N THR A 48 -16.82 5.92 -3.18
CA THR A 48 -17.44 7.25 -3.26
C THR A 48 -18.41 7.34 -4.44
N ASP A 49 -18.21 6.53 -5.47
CA ASP A 49 -19.03 6.51 -6.70
C ASP A 49 -20.26 5.58 -6.60
N VAL A 50 -20.42 4.86 -5.48
CA VAL A 50 -21.63 4.07 -5.21
C VAL A 50 -22.80 5.02 -4.91
N PRO A 51 -23.87 5.05 -5.71
CA PRO A 51 -24.99 5.95 -5.49
C PRO A 51 -25.73 5.57 -4.20
N THR A 52 -25.55 6.36 -3.14
CA THR A 52 -26.06 6.11 -1.79
C THR A 52 -27.58 6.35 -1.61
N GLY A 53 -28.37 6.29 -2.68
CA GLY A 53 -29.81 6.52 -2.55
C GLY A 53 -30.70 6.24 -3.77
N SER A 54 -30.13 6.08 -4.97
CA SER A 54 -30.97 5.93 -6.17
C SER A 54 -31.52 4.51 -6.39
N VAL A 55 -30.87 3.48 -5.83
CA VAL A 55 -31.26 2.08 -6.05
C VAL A 55 -32.35 1.64 -5.05
N VAL A 56 -32.48 2.32 -3.92
CA VAL A 56 -33.28 1.84 -2.76
C VAL A 56 -34.79 1.92 -3.01
N ASN A 57 -35.26 2.86 -3.83
CA ASN A 57 -36.69 3.12 -4.03
C ASN A 57 -37.39 2.12 -4.98
N SER A 58 -36.65 1.25 -5.70
CA SER A 58 -37.22 0.24 -6.61
C SER A 58 -37.13 -1.19 -6.08
N LEU A 59 -36.62 -1.37 -4.87
CA LEU A 59 -36.37 -2.67 -4.25
C LEU A 59 -37.55 -3.10 -3.38
N ASP A 60 -37.81 -4.40 -3.28
CA ASP A 60 -38.76 -4.94 -2.30
C ASP A 60 -38.22 -4.75 -0.86
N GLY A 61 -39.05 -4.99 0.16
CA GLY A 61 -38.72 -4.68 1.55
C GLY A 61 -37.41 -5.31 2.06
N THR A 62 -37.08 -6.54 1.64
CA THR A 62 -35.84 -7.21 2.07
C THR A 62 -34.62 -6.75 1.27
N GLN A 63 -34.78 -6.43 0.00
CA GLN A 63 -33.74 -5.83 -0.82
C GLN A 63 -33.43 -4.39 -0.38
N GLN A 64 -34.43 -3.65 0.09
CA GLN A 64 -34.28 -2.31 0.66
C GLN A 64 -33.46 -2.35 1.96
N GLU A 65 -33.75 -3.27 2.88
CA GLU A 65 -32.96 -3.47 4.10
C GLU A 65 -31.50 -3.85 3.80
N ALA A 66 -31.27 -4.75 2.83
CA ALA A 66 -29.93 -5.12 2.40
C ALA A 66 -29.18 -3.94 1.77
N ALA A 67 -29.85 -3.11 0.97
CA ALA A 67 -29.27 -1.92 0.35
C ALA A 67 -28.91 -0.84 1.39
N LEU A 68 -29.76 -0.64 2.40
CA LEU A 68 -29.47 0.27 3.52
C LEU A 68 -28.29 -0.23 4.35
N ALA A 69 -28.25 -1.52 4.71
CA ALA A 69 -27.13 -2.12 5.43
C ALA A 69 -25.82 -2.02 4.65
N TRP A 70 -25.86 -2.22 3.33
CA TRP A 70 -24.72 -2.02 2.44
C TRP A 70 -24.25 -0.56 2.46
N ASN A 71 -25.17 0.40 2.33
CA ASN A 71 -24.88 1.82 2.35
C ASN A 71 -24.25 2.27 3.70
N ASP A 72 -24.82 1.83 4.81
CA ASP A 72 -24.32 2.13 6.15
C ASP A 72 -22.90 1.57 6.34
N ALA A 73 -22.63 0.36 5.84
CA ALA A 73 -21.29 -0.21 5.85
C ALA A 73 -20.30 0.63 5.01
N HIS A 74 -20.71 1.16 3.85
CA HIS A 74 -19.86 2.03 3.02
C HIS A 74 -19.53 3.35 3.73
N VAL A 75 -20.53 3.96 4.35
CA VAL A 75 -20.37 5.19 5.14
C VAL A 75 -19.45 4.95 6.33
N ALA A 76 -19.58 3.82 7.02
CA ALA A 76 -18.72 3.47 8.16
C ALA A 76 -17.28 3.11 7.75
N LEU A 77 -17.08 2.47 6.60
CA LEU A 77 -15.76 2.02 6.14
C LEU A 77 -14.90 3.19 5.63
N ARG A 78 -15.51 4.21 5.03
CA ARG A 78 -14.82 5.37 4.44
C ARG A 78 -13.87 6.09 5.41
N PRO A 79 -14.27 6.53 6.62
CA PRO A 79 -13.35 7.20 7.54
C PRO A 79 -12.21 6.28 8.01
N VAL A 80 -12.47 4.98 8.15
CA VAL A 80 -11.45 3.99 8.56
C VAL A 80 -10.38 3.84 7.48
N LEU A 81 -10.79 3.67 6.22
CA LEU A 81 -9.86 3.57 5.10
C LEU A 81 -9.09 4.88 4.87
N THR A 82 -9.74 6.02 5.07
CA THR A 82 -9.08 7.34 4.97
C THR A 82 -7.96 7.46 6.00
N ALA A 83 -8.25 7.17 7.28
CA ALA A 83 -7.24 7.18 8.33
C ALA A 83 -6.11 6.17 8.08
N TYR A 84 -6.42 5.02 7.48
CA TYR A 84 -5.42 4.03 7.12
C TYR A 84 -4.47 4.54 6.01
N VAL A 85 -5.01 5.19 4.96
CA VAL A 85 -4.22 5.81 3.90
C VAL A 85 -3.31 6.91 4.46
N GLU A 86 -3.85 7.81 5.28
CA GLU A 86 -3.06 8.86 5.94
C GLU A 86 -1.92 8.28 6.76
N ARG A 87 -2.18 7.20 7.50
CA ARG A 87 -1.14 6.52 8.29
C ARG A 87 -0.04 5.90 7.43
N LEU A 88 -0.40 5.33 6.28
CA LEU A 88 0.58 4.78 5.34
C LEU A 88 1.44 5.88 4.70
N GLU A 89 0.86 7.05 4.44
CA GLU A 89 1.58 8.21 3.92
C GLU A 89 2.57 8.77 4.94
N ASP A 90 2.16 8.91 6.21
CA ASP A 90 3.02 9.32 7.33
C ASP A 90 4.19 8.34 7.53
N LEU A 91 3.92 7.03 7.47
CA LEU A 91 4.95 6.00 7.57
C LEU A 91 5.90 6.06 6.37
N THR A 92 5.37 6.26 5.16
CA THR A 92 6.18 6.41 3.95
C THR A 92 7.11 7.61 4.06
N TYR A 93 6.60 8.76 4.49
CA TYR A 93 7.39 9.97 4.71
C TYR A 93 8.49 9.74 5.76
N SER A 94 8.14 9.12 6.89
CA SER A 94 9.10 8.79 7.96
C SER A 94 10.22 7.87 7.46
N LEU A 95 9.89 6.84 6.67
CA LEU A 95 10.88 5.91 6.10
C LEU A 95 11.76 6.58 5.02
N GLN A 96 11.22 7.53 4.25
CA GLN A 96 12.01 8.32 3.31
C GLN A 96 13.02 9.22 4.03
N THR A 97 12.66 9.77 5.19
CA THR A 97 13.61 10.54 6.02
C THR A 97 14.70 9.68 6.65
N CYS A 98 14.44 8.40 6.91
CA CYS A 98 15.45 7.43 7.38
C CYS A 98 16.59 7.19 6.35
N ARG A 99 16.35 7.53 5.07
CA ARG A 99 17.34 7.44 3.99
C ARG A 99 18.36 8.59 4.00
N ARG A 100 17.97 9.78 4.49
CA ARG A 100 18.86 10.96 4.61
C ARG A 100 19.85 10.72 5.75
#